data_AF-A0A2V7QZI0-F1
#
_entry.id   AF-A0A2V7QZI0-F1
#
_cell.length_a   1.000
_cell.length_b   1.000
_cell.length_c   1.000
_cell.angle_alpha   90.00
_cell.angle_beta   90.00
_cell.angle_gamma   90.00
#
_symmetry.space_group_name_H-M   'P 1'
#
loop_
_entity.id
_entity.type
_entity.pdbx_description
1 polymer ?
#
loop_
_entity_poly.entity_id
_entity_poly.type
_entity_poly.pdbx_seq_one_letter_code
_entity_poly.pdbx_strand_id
1 'polypeptide(L)'
;MEQAPELPRPARDVPYESPDTGTIAPGMGEKEIYALWGPPISVRHRGEMTFLYFRNGCEYTCGTEDVVFLQNGQVVDAVLRWPGHGYSGQSSSPAATPPHGPARPGGDTLTVKSPSTPGGR
;
A
#
# COMPACT_ATOMS: atom_id res chain seq x y z
N MET A 1 -16.75 5.69 19.79
CA MET A 1 -15.74 5.43 18.76
C MET A 1 -14.91 4.27 19.28
N GLU A 2 -15.22 3.05 18.87
CA GLU A 2 -14.46 1.86 19.25
C GLU A 2 -13.12 1.93 18.48
N GLN A 3 -12.01 2.17 19.17
CA GLN A 3 -10.69 2.05 18.56
C GLN A 3 -10.50 0.59 18.16
N ALA A 4 -10.29 0.32 16.87
CA ALA A 4 -9.84 -0.99 16.44
C ALA A 4 -8.52 -1.31 17.18
N PRO A 5 -8.34 -2.53 17.73
CA PRO A 5 -7.10 -2.88 18.39
C PRO A 5 -5.94 -2.68 17.43
N GLU A 6 -5.00 -1.82 17.81
CA GLU A 6 -3.81 -1.55 17.02
C GLU A 6 -2.98 -2.83 17.00
N LEU A 7 -2.91 -3.49 15.83
CA LEU A 7 -2.04 -4.66 15.67
C LEU A 7 -0.60 -4.21 15.93
N PRO A 8 0.17 -4.93 16.79
CA PRO A 8 1.55 -4.58 17.05
C PRO A 8 2.33 -4.52 15.74
N ARG A 9 2.90 -3.36 15.42
CA ARG A 9 3.81 -3.25 14.28
C ARG A 9 5.04 -4.11 14.58
N PRO A 10 5.55 -4.90 13.62
CA PRO A 10 6.74 -5.68 13.83
C PRO A 10 7.90 -4.78 14.29
N ALA A 11 8.60 -5.17 15.36
CA ALA A 11 9.78 -4.44 15.83
C ALA A 11 11.06 -4.75 15.00
N ARG A 12 10.92 -5.63 14.01
CA ARG A 12 11.95 -6.08 13.07
C ARG A 12 11.28 -6.70 11.85
N ASP A 13 12.03 -6.79 10.76
CA ASP A 13 11.64 -7.57 9.58
C ASP A 13 11.51 -9.05 9.94
N VAL A 14 10.47 -9.69 9.40
CA VAL A 14 10.27 -11.13 9.50
C VAL A 14 10.42 -11.68 8.08
N PRO A 15 11.36 -12.60 7.83
CA PRO A 15 11.54 -13.18 6.50
C PRO A 15 10.22 -13.68 5.94
N TYR A 16 9.88 -13.18 4.75
CA TYR A 16 8.72 -13.62 4.00
C TYR A 16 9.17 -14.57 2.90
N GLU A 17 8.99 -15.86 3.15
CA GLU A 17 9.30 -16.94 2.20
C GLU A 17 8.01 -17.38 1.50
N SER A 18 7.85 -16.97 0.25
CA SER A 18 6.74 -17.36 -0.63
C SER A 18 7.31 -17.70 -2.02
N PRO A 19 6.70 -18.62 -2.79
CA PRO A 19 7.00 -18.75 -4.22
C PRO A 19 6.74 -17.42 -4.93
N ASP A 20 7.56 -17.09 -5.93
CA ASP A 20 7.27 -15.99 -6.87
C ASP A 20 5.84 -16.16 -7.39
N THR A 21 5.01 -15.17 -7.13
CA THR A 21 3.58 -15.21 -7.43
C THR A 21 3.26 -14.50 -8.73
N GLY A 22 4.22 -13.84 -9.37
CA GLY A 22 4.11 -13.27 -10.72
C GLY A 22 3.72 -11.80 -10.77
N THR A 23 3.32 -11.36 -11.97
CA THR A 23 3.18 -9.93 -12.31
C THR A 23 1.72 -9.54 -12.56
N ILE A 24 1.22 -8.56 -11.80
CA ILE A 24 -0.07 -7.92 -12.06
C ILE A 24 0.07 -6.77 -13.08
N ALA A 25 -1.03 -6.39 -13.73
CA ALA A 25 -1.06 -5.35 -14.76
C ALA A 25 -2.20 -4.35 -14.52
N PRO A 26 -2.10 -3.10 -15.05
CA PRO A 26 -3.23 -2.18 -15.06
C PRO A 26 -4.49 -2.81 -15.67
N GLY A 27 -5.65 -2.52 -15.09
CA GLY A 27 -6.94 -3.05 -15.54
C GLY A 27 -7.32 -4.42 -14.98
N MET A 28 -6.38 -5.16 -14.36
CA MET A 28 -6.71 -6.43 -13.68
C MET A 28 -7.71 -6.20 -12.55
N GLY A 29 -8.66 -7.13 -12.38
CA GLY A 29 -9.63 -7.11 -11.31
C GLY A 29 -9.11 -7.70 -10.00
N GLU A 30 -9.73 -7.32 -8.89
CA GLU A 30 -9.40 -7.81 -7.54
C GLU A 30 -9.28 -9.34 -7.45
N LYS A 31 -10.22 -10.07 -8.06
CA LYS A 31 -10.22 -11.55 -8.03
C LYS A 31 -9.04 -12.16 -8.77
N GLU A 32 -8.57 -11.52 -9.83
CA GLU A 32 -7.41 -11.99 -10.61
C GLU A 32 -6.13 -11.84 -9.79
N ILE A 33 -6.00 -10.73 -9.04
CA ILE A 33 -4.90 -10.52 -8.09
C ILE A 33 -4.90 -11.63 -7.04
N TYR A 34 -6.06 -11.96 -6.46
CA TYR A 34 -6.14 -13.02 -5.45
C TYR A 34 -5.83 -14.41 -5.99
N ALA A 35 -6.20 -14.69 -7.23
CA ALA A 35 -5.84 -15.95 -7.88
C ALA A 35 -4.33 -16.06 -8.11
N LEU A 36 -3.65 -14.94 -8.32
CA LEU A 36 -2.23 -14.88 -8.62
C LEU A 36 -1.38 -14.83 -7.34
N TRP A 37 -1.70 -13.93 -6.41
CA TRP A 37 -0.90 -13.62 -5.21
C TRP A 37 -1.47 -14.18 -3.91
N GLY A 38 -2.67 -14.77 -3.95
CA GLY A 38 -3.39 -15.17 -2.74
C GLY A 38 -4.10 -14.01 -2.06
N PRO A 39 -4.71 -14.26 -0.88
CA PRO A 39 -5.47 -13.23 -0.16
C PRO A 39 -4.54 -12.17 0.46
N PRO A 40 -4.93 -10.88 0.43
CA PRO A 40 -4.20 -9.81 1.10
C PRO A 40 -4.35 -9.93 2.62
N ILE A 41 -3.38 -9.39 3.36
CA ILE A 41 -3.46 -9.31 4.82
C ILE A 41 -4.40 -8.21 5.32
N SER A 42 -4.69 -7.23 4.47
CA SER A 42 -5.65 -6.17 4.76
C SER A 42 -6.22 -5.58 3.48
N VAL A 43 -7.48 -5.16 3.54
CA VAL A 43 -8.17 -4.44 2.48
C VAL A 43 -8.72 -3.14 3.07
N ARG A 44 -8.52 -2.02 2.37
CA ARG A 44 -9.10 -0.73 2.76
C ARG A 44 -9.84 -0.11 1.58
N HIS A 45 -10.97 0.53 1.86
CA HIS A 45 -11.77 1.24 0.85
C HIS A 45 -11.88 2.73 1.20
N ARG A 46 -11.81 3.60 0.19
CA ARG A 46 -12.04 5.06 0.29
C ARG A 46 -12.64 5.58 -1.03
N GLY A 47 -13.95 5.84 -1.03
CA GLY A 47 -14.65 6.18 -2.27
C GLY A 47 -14.50 5.04 -3.28
N GLU A 48 -14.12 5.38 -4.51
CA GLU A 48 -13.86 4.40 -5.59
C GLU A 48 -12.51 3.67 -5.46
N MET A 49 -11.68 4.06 -4.49
CA MET A 49 -10.36 3.48 -4.30
C MET A 49 -10.42 2.28 -3.36
N THR A 50 -9.75 1.20 -3.74
CA THR A 50 -9.48 0.03 -2.91
C THR A 50 -7.97 -0.20 -2.81
N PHE A 51 -7.49 -0.49 -1.61
CA PHE A 51 -6.08 -0.69 -1.31
C PHE A 51 -5.91 -2.09 -0.72
N LEU A 52 -5.15 -2.94 -1.42
CA LEU A 52 -4.85 -4.30 -1.01
C LEU A 52 -3.43 -4.35 -0.48
N TYR A 53 -3.26 -4.83 0.76
CA TYR A 53 -1.96 -4.91 1.43
C TYR A 53 -1.48 -6.35 1.50
N PHE A 54 -0.25 -6.61 1.05
CA PHE A 54 0.39 -7.92 1.04
C PHE A 54 1.69 -7.89 1.86
N ARG A 55 2.02 -9.02 2.48
CA ARG A 55 3.31 -9.16 3.17
C ARG A 55 4.45 -9.10 2.17
N ASN A 56 5.54 -8.49 2.60
CA ASN A 56 6.78 -8.39 1.84
C ASN A 56 8.01 -8.78 2.66
N GLY A 57 7.87 -8.93 3.98
CA GLY A 57 8.95 -9.34 4.88
C GLY A 57 9.98 -8.24 5.16
N CYS A 58 9.75 -7.02 4.69
CA CYS A 58 10.56 -5.84 5.00
C CYS A 58 9.73 -4.71 5.62
N GLU A 59 8.54 -4.99 6.16
CA GLU A 59 7.59 -3.95 6.58
C GLU A 59 8.20 -2.99 7.62
N TYR A 60 9.12 -3.47 8.45
CA TYR A 60 9.82 -2.64 9.44
C TYR A 60 10.87 -1.74 8.80
N THR A 61 11.71 -2.24 7.90
CA THR A 61 12.76 -1.43 7.24
C THR A 61 12.26 -0.61 6.05
N CYS A 62 11.32 -1.14 5.28
CA CYS A 62 10.68 -0.49 4.13
C CYS A 62 9.60 0.51 4.55
N GLY A 63 9.06 0.40 5.77
CA GLY A 63 8.02 1.28 6.32
C GLY A 63 6.62 1.10 5.71
N THR A 64 6.44 0.08 4.86
CA THR A 64 5.16 -0.24 4.21
C THR A 64 5.13 -1.70 3.75
N GLU A 65 3.94 -2.28 3.75
CA GLU A 65 3.58 -3.48 3.01
C GLU A 65 3.66 -3.25 1.49
N ASP A 66 3.56 -4.33 0.71
CA ASP A 66 3.26 -4.22 -0.71
C ASP A 66 1.80 -3.78 -0.86
N VAL A 67 1.56 -2.76 -1.68
CA VAL A 67 0.23 -2.17 -1.82
C VAL A 67 -0.18 -2.14 -3.28
N VAL A 68 -1.36 -2.70 -3.58
CA VAL A 68 -2.01 -2.58 -4.89
C VAL A 68 -3.16 -1.60 -4.79
N PHE A 69 -3.19 -0.64 -5.71
CA PHE A 69 -4.20 0.41 -5.79
C PHE A 69 -5.19 0.04 -6.87
N LEU A 70 -6.45 -0.08 -6.48
CA LEU A 70 -7.55 -0.31 -7.41
C LEU A 70 -8.45 0.92 -7.43
N GLN A 71 -8.93 1.28 -8.60
CA GLN A 71 -9.99 2.26 -8.80
C GLN A 71 -11.14 1.57 -9.54
N ASN A 72 -12.37 1.68 -9.04
CA ASN A 72 -13.54 0.98 -9.61
C ASN A 72 -13.30 -0.54 -9.76
N GLY A 73 -12.55 -1.13 -8.82
CA GLY A 73 -12.23 -2.56 -8.82
C GLY A 73 -11.14 -3.01 -9.81
N GLN A 74 -10.42 -2.08 -10.45
CA GLN A 74 -9.34 -2.39 -11.39
C GLN A 74 -8.00 -1.81 -10.94
N VAL A 75 -6.90 -2.55 -11.14
CA VAL A 75 -5.54 -2.09 -10.82
C VAL A 75 -5.22 -0.81 -11.60
N VAL A 76 -4.76 0.20 -10.87
CA VAL A 76 -4.26 1.47 -11.42
C VAL A 76 -2.81 1.77 -11.04
N ASP A 77 -2.31 1.22 -9.94
CA ASP A 77 -0.92 1.38 -9.51
C ASP A 77 -0.52 0.30 -8.49
N ALA A 78 0.79 0.17 -8.22
CA ALA A 78 1.33 -0.66 -7.15
C ALA A 78 2.64 -0.10 -6.57
N VAL A 79 2.83 -0.30 -5.27
CA VAL A 79 4.11 -0.09 -4.56
C VAL A 79 4.57 -1.46 -4.08
N LEU A 80 5.64 -1.98 -4.68
CA LEU A 80 6.15 -3.33 -4.43
C LEU A 80 7.57 -3.28 -3.87
N ARG A 81 7.80 -4.04 -2.80
CA ARG A 81 9.08 -4.18 -2.10
C ARG A 81 9.59 -5.60 -2.17
N TRP A 82 8.69 -6.58 -2.22
CA TRP A 82 9.08 -7.98 -2.33
C TRP A 82 9.40 -8.36 -3.78
N PRO A 83 10.54 -9.04 -4.05
CA PRO A 83 10.98 -9.34 -5.42
C PRO A 83 10.06 -10.28 -6.21
N GLY A 84 9.25 -11.10 -5.53
CA GLY A 84 8.33 -12.05 -6.17
C GLY A 84 6.95 -11.48 -6.50
N HIS A 85 6.69 -10.20 -6.19
CA HIS A 85 5.55 -9.46 -6.72
C HIS A 85 6.02 -8.57 -7.87
N GLY A 86 5.40 -8.74 -9.04
CA GLY A 86 5.66 -7.89 -10.21
C GLY A 86 4.52 -6.92 -10.52
N TYR A 87 4.83 -5.77 -11.09
CA TYR A 87 3.84 -4.88 -11.72
C TYR A 87 4.33 -4.47 -13.10
N SER A 88 3.52 -4.69 -14.14
CA SER A 88 3.89 -4.40 -15.53
C SER A 88 3.46 -3.00 -16.00
N GLY A 89 2.75 -2.25 -15.17
CA GLY A 89 2.36 -0.87 -15.48
C GLY A 89 3.50 0.13 -15.24
N GLN A 90 3.31 1.36 -15.70
CA GLN A 90 4.20 2.45 -15.31
C GLN A 90 3.87 2.83 -13.86
N SER A 91 4.71 2.42 -12.90
CA SER A 91 4.52 2.79 -11.49
C SER A 91 4.67 4.31 -11.31
N SER A 92 3.79 4.93 -10.53
CA SER A 92 3.95 6.35 -10.15
C SER A 92 5.09 6.56 -9.15
N SER A 93 5.61 5.48 -8.56
CA SER A 93 6.74 5.46 -7.62
C SER A 93 7.75 4.38 -8.00
N PRO A 94 8.51 4.54 -9.11
CA PRO A 94 9.53 3.56 -9.49
C PRO A 94 10.56 3.39 -8.36
N ALA A 95 10.93 2.15 -8.04
CA ALA A 95 11.98 1.83 -7.05
C ALA A 95 13.33 2.55 -7.36
N ALA A 96 13.54 2.95 -8.61
CA ALA A 96 14.70 3.69 -9.09
C ALA A 96 14.71 5.18 -8.73
N THR A 97 13.75 5.69 -7.95
CA THR A 97 13.81 7.04 -7.38
C THR A 97 14.23 6.94 -5.92
N PRO A 98 15.54 7.10 -5.59
CA PRO A 98 15.94 7.38 -4.22
C PRO A 98 15.09 8.54 -3.69
N PRO A 99 14.63 8.51 -2.44
CA PRO A 99 14.01 9.68 -1.85
C PRO A 99 14.94 10.89 -2.06
N HIS A 100 14.44 11.92 -2.75
CA HIS A 100 15.21 13.14 -2.93
C HIS A 100 15.34 13.85 -1.58
N GLY A 101 16.49 13.63 -0.92
CA GLY A 101 16.89 14.36 0.27
C GLY A 101 17.28 13.47 1.44
N PRO A 102 18.03 14.02 2.42
CA PRO A 102 18.35 13.29 3.64
C PRO A 102 17.06 12.85 4.33
N ALA A 103 17.04 11.65 4.91
CA ALA A 103 15.97 11.18 5.77
C ALA A 103 15.72 12.25 6.85
N ARG A 104 14.62 12.99 6.72
CA ARG A 104 14.22 13.98 7.72
C ARG A 104 13.55 13.23 8.87
N PRO A 105 14.09 13.27 10.09
CA PRO A 105 13.35 12.80 11.24
C PRO A 105 12.24 13.82 11.51
N GLY A 106 10.99 13.50 11.13
CA GLY A 106 9.86 14.39 11.37
C GLY A 106 8.66 14.09 10.49
N GLY A 107 7.86 13.09 10.89
CA GLY A 107 6.60 12.71 10.23
C GLY A 107 5.34 13.26 10.88
N ASP A 108 5.44 14.19 11.85
CA ASP A 108 4.32 14.56 12.72
C ASP A 108 3.80 16.01 12.51
N THR A 109 4.12 16.65 11.40
CA THR A 109 3.63 18.02 11.10
C THR A 109 2.83 18.13 9.81
N LEU A 110 1.99 17.13 9.54
CA LEU A 110 0.84 17.35 8.67
C LEU A 110 -0.22 18.13 9.45
N THR A 111 -0.08 19.46 9.49
CA THR A 111 -1.17 20.35 9.90
C THR A 111 -2.25 20.29 8.83
N VAL A 112 -3.22 19.39 8.99
CA VAL A 112 -4.47 19.42 8.24
C VAL A 112 -5.16 20.74 8.58
N LYS A 113 -5.26 21.64 7.60
CA LYS A 113 -6.17 22.79 7.72
C LYS A 113 -7.60 22.26 7.74
N SER A 114 -8.28 22.43 8.88
CA SER A 114 -9.70 22.10 9.02
C SER A 114 -10.53 22.84 7.96
N PRO A 115 -11.51 22.20 7.31
CA PRO A 115 -12.43 22.91 6.43
C PRO A 115 -13.33 23.85 7.24
N SER A 116 -13.39 25.11 6.82
CA SER A 116 -14.29 26.13 7.37
C SER A 116 -15.75 25.74 7.12
N THR A 117 -16.52 25.61 8.20
CA THR A 117 -17.97 25.36 8.21
C THR A 117 -18.74 26.47 7.48
N PRO A 118 -19.61 26.17 6.51
CA PRO A 118 -20.63 27.12 6.06
C PRO A 118 -21.86 27.00 6.97
N GLY A 119 -22.23 28.10 7.62
CA GLY A 119 -23.44 28.18 8.44
C GLY A 119 -24.04 29.57 8.34
N GLY A 120 -25.09 29.70 7.53
CA GLY A 120 -25.88 30.92 7.39
C GLY A 120 -26.93 31.07 8.48
N ARG A 121 -27.32 32.32 8.69
CA ARG A 121 -28.70 32.77 8.90
C ARG A 121 -28.81 34.19 8.37
#